data_AF-A0A2N9MJX8-F1
#
_entry.id   AF-A0A2N9MJX8-F1
#
_cell.length_a   1.000
_cell.length_b   1.000
_cell.length_c   1.000
_cell.angle_alpha   90.00
_cell.angle_beta   90.00
_cell.angle_gamma   90.00
#
_symmetry.space_group_name_H-M   'P 1'
#
loop_
_entity.id
_entity.type
_entity.pdbx_description
1 polymer ?
#
loop_
_entity_poly.entity_id
_entity_poly.type
_entity_poly.pdbx_seq_one_letter_code
_entity_poly.pdbx_strand_id
1 'polypeptide(L)' 'MNVYVETNFLLELALEQEQGESCQDLIRLASGGLIRVRCDCSRASSRN' A
#
# COMPACT_ATOMS: atom_id res chain seq x y z
N MET A 1 -12.62 5.95 -5.65
CA MET A 1 -12.80 5.06 -4.46
C MET A 1 -11.61 5.24 -3.52
N ASN A 2 -11.81 5.25 -2.19
CA ASN A 2 -10.69 5.33 -1.24
C ASN A 2 -10.23 3.91 -0.88
N VAL A 3 -8.93 3.63 -1.05
CA VAL A 3 -8.32 2.35 -0.73
C VAL A 3 -7.32 2.57 0.41
N TYR A 4 -7.56 1.89 1.53
CA TYR A 4 -6.67 1.92 2.69
C TYR A 4 -5.70 0.76 2.60
N VAL A 5 -4.41 1.06 2.66
CA VAL A 5 -3.34 0.07 2.62
C VAL A 5 -2.57 0.10 3.93
N GLU A 6 -2.21 -1.07 4.44
CA GLU A 6 -1.36 -1.18 5.63
C GLU A 6 0.08 -0.75 5.32
N THR A 7 0.86 -0.38 6.31
CA THR A 7 2.28 0.00 6.13
C THR A 7 3.12 -1.10 5.45
N ASN A 8 2.73 -2.37 5.64
CA ASN A 8 3.34 -3.50 4.94
C ASN A 8 3.29 -3.34 3.42
N PHE A 9 2.25 -2.70 2.86
CA PHE A 9 2.17 -2.38 1.44
C PHE A 9 3.42 -1.70 0.88
N LEU A 10 3.98 -0.74 1.64
CA LEU A 10 5.20 -0.05 1.22
C LEU A 10 6.44 -0.94 1.33
N LEU A 11 6.46 -1.85 2.31
CA LEU A 11 7.55 -2.82 2.49
C LEU A 11 7.52 -3.90 1.41
N GLU A 12 6.33 -4.43 1.10
CA GLU A 12 6.12 -5.42 0.04
C GLU A 12 6.58 -4.86 -1.32
N LEU A 13 6.29 -3.58 -1.59
CA LEU A 13 6.76 -2.88 -2.78
C LEU A 13 8.27 -2.60 -2.76
N ALA A 14 8.81 -2.09 -1.64
CA ALA A 14 10.22 -1.70 -1.53
C ALA A 14 11.18 -2.90 -1.48
N LEU A 15 10.71 -4.05 -1.00
CA LEU A 15 11.48 -5.29 -0.87
C LEU A 15 11.13 -6.32 -1.96
N GLU A 16 10.33 -5.94 -2.96
CA GLU A 16 9.91 -6.79 -4.09
C GLU A 16 9.38 -8.17 -3.64
N GLN A 17 8.57 -8.17 -2.57
CA GLN A 17 7.99 -9.37 -2.00
C GLN A 17 6.82 -9.88 -2.86
N GLU A 18 6.24 -11.03 -2.50
CA GLU A 18 5.24 -11.75 -3.33
C GLU A 18 4.07 -10.87 -3.78
N GLN A 19 3.68 -9.88 -2.99
CA GLN A 19 2.57 -8.98 -3.29
C GLN A 19 2.98 -7.66 -3.97
N GLY A 20 4.25 -7.50 -4.35
CA GLY A 20 4.80 -6.26 -4.93
C GLY A 20 4.15 -5.85 -6.25
N GLU A 21 3.86 -6.81 -7.14
CA GLU A 21 3.19 -6.54 -8.43
C GLU A 21 1.78 -5.98 -8.22
N SER A 22 1.02 -6.58 -7.29
CA SER A 22 -0.30 -6.10 -6.90
C SER A 22 -0.25 -4.70 -6.27
N CYS A 23 0.80 -4.41 -5.49
CA CYS A 23 1.02 -3.07 -4.93
C CYS A 23 1.27 -2.04 -6.05
N GLN A 24 2.01 -2.44 -7.08
CA GLN A 24 2.32 -1.57 -8.21
C GLN A 24 1.10 -1.28 -9.10
N ASP A 25 0.22 -2.26 -9.30
CA ASP A 25 -1.04 -2.06 -10.00
C ASP A 25 -1.97 -1.10 -9.25
N LEU A 26 -2.03 -1.19 -7.92
CA LEU A 26 -2.76 -0.21 -7.10
C LEU A 26 -2.18 1.21 -7.26
N ILE A 27 -0.86 1.37 -7.36
CA ILE A 27 -0.23 2.67 -7.64
C ILE A 27 -0.57 3.17 -9.05
N ARG A 28 -0.61 2.30 -10.06
CA ARG A 28 -1.00 2.66 -11.42
C ARG A 28 -2.45 3.14 -11.48
N LEU A 29 -3.36 2.42 -10.82
CA LEU A 29 -4.77 2.83 -10.68
C LEU A 29 -4.92 4.16 -9.93
N ALA A 30 -4.08 4.40 -8.91
CA ALA A 30 -4.07 5.65 -8.16
C ALA A 30 -3.55 6.82 -9.02
N SER A 31 -2.48 6.58 -9.78
CA SER A 31 -1.88 7.57 -10.70
C SER A 31 -2.84 7.95 -11.83
N GLY A 32 -3.70 7.02 -12.26
CA GLY A 32 -4.79 7.27 -13.21
C GLY A 32 -6.00 8.01 -12.61
N GLY A 33 -5.99 8.33 -11.31
CA GLY A 33 -7.10 9.02 -10.63
C GLY A 33 -8.33 8.15 -10.33
N LEU A 34 -8.26 6.84 -10.57
CA LEU A 34 -9.38 5.91 -10.35
C LEU A 34 -9.59 5.62 -8.87
N ILE A 35 -8.50 5.57 -8.11
CA ILE A 35 -8.50 5.34 -6.66
C ILE A 35 -7.60 6.32 -5.93
N ARG A 36 -7.87 6.51 -4.65
CA ARG A 36 -6.99 7.25 -3.74
C ARG A 36 -6.45 6.28 -2.71
N VAL A 37 -5.15 5.98 -2.82
CA VAL A 37 -4.45 5.11 -1.86
C VAL A 37 -4.06 5.94 -0.63
N ARG A 38 -4.41 5.46 0.56
CA ARG A 38 -3.97 6.03 1.83
C ARG A 38 -3.28 4.96 2.66
N CYS A 39 -2.10 5.26 3.17
CA CYS A 39 -1.42 4.40 4.14
C CYS A 39 -2.03 4.63 5.52
N ASP A 40 -2.48 3.55 6.15
CA ASP A 40 -2.93 3.56 7.54
C ASP A 40 -1.78 3.16 8.46
N CYS A 41 -1.26 4.12 9.22
CA CYS A 41 -0.14 3.90 10.14
C CYS A 41 -0.57 3.39 11.53
N SER A 42 -1.85 3.06 11.74
CA SER A 42 -2.40 2.77 13.07
C SER A 42 -1.80 1.53 13.75
N ARG A 43 -1.19 0.63 12.96
CA ARG A 43 -0.56 -0.62 13.45
C ARG A 43 0.94 -0.53 13.73
N ALA A 44 1.63 0.57 13.38
CA ALA A 44 3.06 0.69 13.62
C ALA A 44 3.45 0.90 15.10
N SER A 45 2.45 1.10 15.99
CA SER A 45 2.65 1.42 17.41
C SER A 45 2.18 0.32 18.38
N SER A 46 2.28 -0.96 17.98
CA SER A 46 2.16 -2.08 18.92
C SER A 46 3.44 -2.92 18.90
N ARG A 47 4.55 -2.29 19.30
CA ARG A 47 5.76 -2.99 19.75
C ARG A 47 5.56 -3.35 21.23
N ASN A 48 5.58 -4.65 21.54
CA ASN A 48 6.08 -5.15 22.81
C ASN A 48 7.48 -5.68 22.55
#